data_AF-A0A945ZBQ1-F1
#
_entry.id   AF-A0A945ZBQ1-F1
#
_cell.length_a   1.000
_cell.length_b   1.000
_cell.length_c   1.000
_cell.angle_alpha   90.00
_cell.angle_beta   90.00
_cell.angle_gamma   90.00
#
_symmetry.space_group_name_H-M   'P 1'
#
loop_
_entity.id
_entity.type
_entity.pdbx_description
1 polymer ?
#
loop_
_entity_poly.entity_id
_entity_poly.type
_entity_poly.pdbx_seq_one_letter_code
_entity_poly.pdbx_strand_id
1 'polypeptide(L)'
;MDWLFGWLFPDGITAQEKMMLVVGLGGQALFSARFLIQWVKSEMSGESVIPLAFWYFSLAGGITLFVYAFSRKDPVIMLGQGAGIFIYARNLYLIYRSRRRLADANNEPQPDPAPPGQPNG
;
A
#
# COMPACT_ATOMS: atom_id res chain seq x y z
N MET A 1 -21.63 30.75 10.23
CA MET A 1 -20.93 29.79 9.34
C MET A 1 -20.33 30.50 8.12
N ASP A 2 -20.80 31.72 7.84
CA ASP A 2 -20.50 32.47 6.60
C ASP A 2 -19.13 33.17 6.65
N TRP A 3 -18.60 33.45 7.84
CA TRP A 3 -17.29 34.07 8.04
C TRP A 3 -16.12 33.16 7.64
N LEU A 4 -16.27 31.85 7.80
CA LEU A 4 -15.27 30.85 7.40
C LEU A 4 -15.37 30.56 5.90
N PHE A 5 -16.60 30.46 5.40
CA PHE A 5 -16.89 30.25 3.98
C PHE A 5 -16.45 31.43 3.11
N GLY A 6 -16.65 32.68 3.56
CA GLY A 6 -16.20 33.87 2.85
C GLY A 6 -14.69 34.08 2.86
N TRP A 7 -13.99 33.56 3.87
CA TRP A 7 -12.51 33.57 3.90
C TRP A 7 -11.91 32.46 3.03
N LEU A 8 -12.52 31.28 2.99
CA LEU A 8 -12.06 30.13 2.20
C LEU A 8 -12.45 30.22 0.72
N PHE A 9 -13.60 30.81 0.40
CA PHE A 9 -14.15 30.89 -0.96
C PHE A 9 -14.68 32.30 -1.23
N PRO A 10 -13.79 33.31 -1.29
CA PRO A 10 -14.20 34.72 -1.44
C PRO A 10 -14.99 34.99 -2.72
N ASP A 11 -14.74 34.23 -3.79
CA ASP A 11 -15.43 34.37 -5.09
C ASP A 11 -16.53 33.30 -5.32
N GLY A 12 -16.87 32.53 -4.29
CA GLY A 12 -17.73 31.35 -4.38
C GLY A 12 -17.01 30.13 -4.95
N ILE A 13 -17.58 28.93 -4.77
CA ILE A 13 -16.93 27.70 -5.23
C ILE A 13 -17.20 27.49 -6.73
N THR A 14 -16.17 27.71 -7.54
CA THR A 14 -16.18 27.43 -8.97
C THR A 14 -16.38 25.94 -9.25
N ALA A 15 -16.87 25.60 -10.45
CA ALA A 15 -17.04 24.20 -10.84
C ALA A 15 -15.72 23.41 -10.79
N GLN A 16 -14.60 24.08 -11.07
CA GLN A 16 -13.27 23.49 -11.01
C GLN A 16 -12.85 23.20 -9.57
N GLU A 17 -13.10 24.10 -8.62
CA GLU A 17 -12.84 23.87 -7.20
C GLU A 17 -13.69 22.74 -6.63
N LYS A 18 -14.97 22.64 -7.02
CA LYS A 18 -15.83 21.50 -6.64
C LYS A 18 -15.24 20.17 -7.13
N MET A 19 -14.77 20.13 -8.38
CA MET A 19 -14.16 18.93 -8.95
C MET A 19 -12.88 18.55 -8.19
N MET A 20 -12.06 19.55 -7.82
CA MET A 20 -10.84 19.33 -7.05
C MET A 20 -11.10 18.90 -5.61
N LEU A 21 -12.17 19.40 -4.98
CA LEU A 21 -12.62 18.99 -3.65
C LEU A 21 -13.04 17.52 -3.64
N VAL A 22 -13.80 17.07 -4.65
CA VAL A 22 -14.21 15.66 -4.78
C VAL A 22 -12.99 14.76 -5.00
N VAL A 23 -12.05 15.16 -5.85
CA VAL A 23 -10.81 14.40 -6.09
C VAL A 23 -9.94 14.36 -4.83
N GLY A 24 -9.81 15.49 -4.11
CA GLY A 24 -9.06 15.58 -2.85
C GLY A 24 -9.66 14.71 -1.76
N LEU A 25 -10.99 14.75 -1.57
CA LEU A 25 -11.71 13.90 -0.63
C LEU A 25 -11.64 12.42 -1.01
N GLY A 26 -11.74 12.09 -2.30
CA GLY A 26 -11.57 10.73 -2.80
C GLY A 26 -10.15 10.19 -2.56
N GLY A 27 -9.13 11.02 -2.81
CA GLY A 27 -7.74 10.71 -2.49
C GLY A 27 -7.51 10.49 -0.99
N GLN A 28 -8.05 11.38 -0.16
CA GLN A 28 -7.98 11.29 1.31
C GLN A 28 -8.69 10.03 1.82
N ALA A 29 -9.87 9.69 1.28
CA ALA A 29 -10.61 8.49 1.64
C ALA A 29 -9.85 7.22 1.27
N LEU A 30 -9.25 7.16 0.07
CA LEU A 30 -8.39 6.05 -0.35
C LEU A 30 -7.11 5.96 0.49
N PHE A 31 -6.56 7.08 0.94
CA PHE A 31 -5.40 7.10 1.83
C PHE A 31 -5.74 6.58 3.23
N SER A 32 -6.85 7.04 3.81
CA SER A 32 -7.35 6.57 5.10
C SER A 32 -7.79 5.10 5.08
N ALA A 33 -8.37 4.64 3.96
CA ALA A 33 -8.78 3.25 3.77
C ALA A 33 -7.61 2.26 3.90
N ARG A 34 -6.36 2.68 3.65
CA ARG A 34 -5.17 1.83 3.83
C ARG A 34 -5.00 1.41 5.29
N PHE A 35 -5.20 2.34 6.22
CA PHE A 35 -5.12 2.04 7.65
C PHE A 35 -6.33 1.24 8.11
N LEU A 36 -7.53 1.55 7.59
CA LEU A 36 -8.74 0.80 7.93
C LEU A 36 -8.67 -0.67 7.47
N ILE A 37 -8.21 -0.93 6.24
CA ILE A 37 -8.06 -2.29 5.70
C ILE A 37 -6.98 -3.05 6.46
N GLN A 38 -5.86 -2.39 6.80
CA GLN A 38 -4.81 -3.00 7.61
C GLN A 38 -5.32 -3.38 9.00
N TRP A 39 -6.10 -2.50 9.63
CA TRP A 39 -6.68 -2.73 10.95
C TRP A 39 -7.66 -3.90 10.94
N VAL A 40 -8.65 -3.91 10.03
CA VAL A 40 -9.64 -5.00 9.92
C VAL A 40 -8.96 -6.35 9.65
N LYS A 41 -7.93 -6.37 8.80
CA LYS A 41 -7.13 -7.58 8.55
C LYS A 41 -6.35 -8.05 9.78
N SER A 42 -5.76 -7.13 10.54
CA SER A 42 -5.05 -7.44 11.77
C SER A 42 -5.99 -8.02 12.83
N GLU A 43 -7.19 -7.43 12.96
CA GLU A 43 -8.22 -7.86 13.91
C GLU A 43 -8.74 -9.26 13.58
N MET A 44 -8.99 -9.56 12.30
CA MET A 44 -9.47 -10.87 11.86
C MET A 44 -8.43 -11.98 11.98
N SER A 45 -7.14 -11.64 11.93
CA SER A 45 -6.05 -12.63 11.92
C SER A 45 -5.44 -12.86 13.31
N GLY A 46 -5.68 -11.95 14.27
CA GLY A 46 -4.96 -11.91 15.55
C GLY A 46 -3.46 -11.58 15.41
N GLU A 47 -3.00 -11.28 14.20
CA GLU A 47 -1.61 -11.02 13.84
C GLU A 47 -1.54 -9.76 12.96
N SER A 48 -0.56 -8.90 13.20
CA SER A 48 -0.33 -7.69 12.39
C SER A 48 0.33 -8.07 11.06
N VAL A 49 -0.45 -8.66 10.15
CA VAL A 49 0.03 -9.13 8.84
C VAL A 49 -0.50 -8.23 7.73
N ILE A 50 0.41 -7.60 6.98
CA ILE A 50 0.06 -6.77 5.81
C ILE A 50 -0.28 -7.70 4.63
N PRO A 51 -1.53 -7.71 4.13
CA PRO A 51 -1.93 -8.65 3.09
C PRO A 51 -1.34 -8.28 1.72
N LEU A 52 -1.09 -9.28 0.86
CA LEU A 52 -0.63 -9.06 -0.52
C LEU A 52 -1.52 -8.08 -1.30
N ALA A 53 -2.85 -8.15 -1.11
CA ALA A 53 -3.79 -7.24 -1.75
C ALA A 53 -3.51 -5.78 -1.42
N PHE A 54 -3.07 -5.46 -0.20
CA PHE A 54 -2.71 -4.09 0.21
C PHE A 54 -1.59 -3.52 -0.67
N TRP A 55 -0.58 -4.34 -0.97
CA TRP A 55 0.55 -3.93 -1.80
C TRP A 55 0.13 -3.72 -3.26
N TYR A 56 -0.73 -4.59 -3.81
CA TYR A 56 -1.26 -4.42 -5.16
C TYR A 56 -2.14 -3.18 -5.30
N PHE A 57 -3.08 -2.96 -4.38
CA PHE A 57 -3.94 -1.77 -4.40
C PHE A 57 -3.13 -0.48 -4.18
N SER A 58 -2.10 -0.52 -3.33
CA SER A 58 -1.22 0.63 -3.11
C SER A 58 -0.37 0.95 -4.34
N LEU A 59 0.15 -0.07 -5.03
CA LEU A 59 0.89 0.11 -6.28
C LEU A 59 0.00 0.66 -7.39
N ALA A 60 -1.17 0.07 -7.60
CA ALA A 60 -2.13 0.53 -8.61
C ALA A 60 -2.61 1.96 -8.32
N GLY A 61 -3.01 2.24 -7.08
CA GLY A 61 -3.44 3.58 -6.67
C GLY A 61 -2.31 4.61 -6.76
N GLY A 62 -1.08 4.23 -6.41
CA GLY A 62 0.11 5.07 -6.55
C GLY A 62 0.37 5.43 -8.02
N ILE A 63 0.35 4.45 -8.92
CA ILE A 63 0.53 4.67 -10.38
C ILE A 63 -0.55 5.60 -10.92
N THR A 64 -1.82 5.35 -10.60
CA THR A 64 -2.93 6.20 -11.05
C THR A 64 -2.76 7.65 -10.59
N LEU A 65 -2.41 7.86 -9.32
CA LEU A 65 -2.21 9.21 -8.78
C LEU A 65 -0.93 9.87 -9.30
N PHE A 66 0.11 9.09 -9.60
CA PHE A 66 1.32 9.58 -10.25
C PHE A 66 1.04 10.06 -11.68
N VAL A 67 0.27 9.30 -12.48
CA VAL A 67 -0.15 9.71 -13.84
C VAL A 67 -1.02 10.97 -13.79
N TYR A 68 -1.93 11.06 -12.81
CA TYR A 68 -2.72 12.26 -12.58
C TYR A 68 -1.83 13.47 -12.23
N ALA A 69 -0.89 13.31 -11.31
CA ALA A 69 0.03 14.37 -10.89
C ALA A 69 0.94 14.82 -12.04
N PHE A 70 1.39 13.89 -12.87
CA PHE A 70 2.13 14.18 -14.10
C PHE A 70 1.32 15.06 -15.05
N SER A 71 0.05 14.72 -15.26
CA SER A 71 -0.87 15.50 -16.11
C SER A 71 -1.12 16.90 -15.56
N ARG A 72 -1.08 17.07 -14.24
CA ARG A 72 -1.26 18.35 -13.53
C ARG A 72 0.03 19.13 -13.32
N LYS A 73 1.18 18.58 -13.72
CA LYS A 73 2.53 19.11 -13.43
C LYS A 73 2.70 19.45 -11.94
N ASP A 74 2.17 18.60 -11.06
CA ASP A 74 2.28 18.77 -9.62
C ASP A 74 3.48 17.95 -9.10
N PRO A 75 4.65 18.60 -8.89
CA PRO A 75 5.87 17.89 -8.51
C PRO A 75 5.77 17.27 -7.11
N VAL A 76 4.96 17.83 -6.21
CA VAL A 76 4.84 17.35 -4.83
C VAL A 76 4.15 15.99 -4.82
N ILE A 77 3.02 15.87 -5.54
CA ILE A 77 2.29 14.59 -5.63
C ILE A 77 3.08 13.58 -6.47
N MET A 78 3.75 14.02 -7.54
CA MET A 78 4.61 13.13 -8.33
C MET A 78 5.73 12.52 -7.48
N LEU A 79 6.45 13.31 -6.69
CA LEU A 79 7.53 12.81 -5.84
C LEU A 79 7.00 11.86 -4.76
N GLY A 80 5.89 12.22 -4.11
CA GLY A 80 5.26 11.39 -3.09
C GLY A 80 4.80 10.03 -3.63
N GLN A 81 4.10 10.03 -4.77
CA GLN A 81 3.62 8.78 -5.36
C GLN A 81 4.72 7.98 -6.06
N GLY A 82 5.71 8.64 -6.65
CA GLY A 82 6.88 7.97 -7.22
C GLY A 82 7.65 7.19 -6.16
N ALA A 83 7.92 7.80 -5.00
CA ALA A 83 8.52 7.13 -3.86
C ALA A 83 7.63 5.98 -3.33
N GLY A 84 6.31 6.20 -3.23
CA GLY A 84 5.35 5.17 -2.83
C GLY A 84 5.35 3.95 -3.74
N ILE A 85 5.25 4.15 -5.06
CA ILE A 85 5.29 3.09 -6.08
C ILE A 85 6.56 2.24 -5.93
N PHE A 86 7.72 2.87 -5.76
CA PHE A 86 8.98 2.16 -5.59
C PHE A 86 8.98 1.28 -4.32
N ILE A 87 8.53 1.83 -3.19
CA ILE A 87 8.45 1.09 -1.93
C ILE A 87 7.47 -0.09 -2.04
N TYR A 88 6.30 0.11 -2.67
CA TYR A 88 5.31 -0.95 -2.86
C TYR A 88 5.83 -2.06 -3.76
N ALA A 89 6.48 -1.71 -4.87
CA ALA A 89 7.10 -2.68 -5.77
C ALA A 89 8.21 -3.49 -5.07
N ARG A 90 9.09 -2.83 -4.31
CA ARG A 90 10.15 -3.51 -3.52
C ARG A 90 9.55 -4.48 -2.50
N ASN A 91 8.52 -4.06 -1.78
CA ASN A 91 7.90 -4.91 -0.75
C ASN A 91 7.20 -6.12 -1.37
N LEU A 92 6.55 -5.94 -2.52
CA LEU A 92 5.97 -7.06 -3.25
C LEU A 92 7.04 -8.06 -3.73
N TYR A 93 8.17 -7.56 -4.23
CA TYR A 93 9.32 -8.39 -4.62
C TYR A 93 9.89 -9.18 -3.45
N LEU A 94 10.06 -8.56 -2.28
CA LEU A 94 10.57 -9.23 -1.07
C LEU A 94 9.63 -10.36 -0.61
N ILE A 95 8.32 -10.13 -0.64
CA ILE A 95 7.32 -11.15 -0.27
C ILE A 95 7.39 -12.33 -1.23
N TYR A 96 7.48 -12.07 -2.54
CA TYR A 96 7.57 -13.12 -3.55
C TYR A 96 8.86 -13.95 -3.37
N ARG A 97 9.99 -13.29 -3.11
CA ARG A 97 11.27 -13.96 -2.86
C ARG A 97 11.24 -14.82 -1.58
N SER A 98 10.59 -14.35 -0.52
CA SER A 98 10.45 -15.11 0.73
C SER A 98 9.62 -16.39 0.52
N ARG A 99 8.49 -16.28 -0.21
CA ARG A 99 7.63 -17.43 -0.53
C ARG A 99 8.34 -18.49 -1.36
N ARG A 100 9.18 -18.09 -2.33
CA ARG A 100 10.00 -19.03 -3.11
C ARG A 100 10.98 -19.80 -2.22
N ARG A 101 11.71 -19.11 -1.34
CA ARG A 101 12.66 -19.79 -0.43
C ARG A 101 11.98 -20.79 0.51
N LEU A 102 10.79 -20.46 1.02
CA LEU A 102 10.01 -21.39 1.86
C LEU A 102 9.54 -22.62 1.06
N ALA A 103 9.13 -22.42 -0.20
CA ALA A 103 8.76 -23.53 -1.08
C ALA A 103 9.97 -24.43 -1.41
N ASP A 104 11.14 -23.83 -1.64
CA ASP A 104 12.38 -24.57 -1.91
C ASP A 104 12.82 -25.37 -0.67
N ALA A 105 12.79 -24.77 0.53
CA ALA A 105 13.13 -25.45 1.78
C ALA A 105 12.19 -26.62 2.12
N ASN A 106 10.89 -26.49 1.80
CA ASN A 106 9.93 -27.58 2.00
C ASN A 106 10.08 -28.72 0.97
N ASN A 107 10.81 -28.50 -0.12
CA ASN A 107 11.07 -29.49 -1.17
C ASN A 107 12.45 -30.17 -1.01
N GLU A 108 13.28 -29.75 -0.05
CA GLU A 108 14.52 -30.45 0.25
C GLU A 108 14.20 -31.83 0.84
N PRO A 109 14.79 -32.93 0.32
CA PRO A 109 14.59 -34.26 0.88
C PRO A 109 14.98 -34.26 2.35
N GLN A 110 14.05 -34.62 3.23
CA GLN A 110 14.35 -34.76 4.64
C GLN A 110 15.49 -35.78 4.78
N PRO A 111 16.60 -35.42 5.45
CA PRO A 111 17.73 -36.34 5.58
C PRO A 111 17.24 -37.63 6.23
N ASP A 112 17.68 -38.77 5.68
CA ASP A 112 17.30 -40.08 6.19
C ASP A 112 17.49 -40.11 7.72
N PRO A 113 16.51 -40.65 8.46
CA PRO A 113 16.63 -40.74 9.91
C PRO A 113 17.93 -41.47 10.25
N ALA A 114 18.68 -40.90 11.21
CA ALA A 114 19.95 -41.48 11.64
C ALA A 114 19.74 -42.97 11.99
N PRO A 115 20.66 -43.86 11.58
CA PRO A 115 20.53 -45.29 11.86
C PRO A 115 20.28 -45.51 13.36
N PRO A 116 19.25 -46.30 13.73
CA PRO A 116 18.96 -46.55 15.14
C PRO A 116 20.20 -47.14 15.82
N GLY A 117 20.73 -46.43 16.81
CA GLY A 117 21.87 -46.87 17.63
C GLY A 117 23.20 -46.14 17.45
N GLN A 118 23.27 -45.03 16.71
CA GLN A 118 24.46 -44.17 16.78
C GLN A 118 24.46 -43.35 18.09
N PRO A 119 25.42 -43.55 19.00
CA PRO A 119 25.56 -42.69 20.17
C PRO A 119 26.04 -41.30 19.72
N ASN A 120 25.48 -40.25 20.32
CA ASN A 120 25.99 -38.89 20.16
C ASN A 120 27.42 -38.86 20.72
N GLY A 121 28.40 -38.69 19.83
CA GLY A 121 29.82 -38.57 20.17
C GLY A 121 30.13 -37.30 20.94
#